data_AF-A0A658IE40-F1
#
_entry.id   AF-A0A658IE40-F1
#
_cell.length_a   1.000
_cell.length_b   1.000
_cell.length_c   1.000
_cell.angle_alpha   90.00
_cell.angle_beta   90.00
_cell.angle_gamma   90.00
#
_symmetry.space_group_name_H-M   'P 1'
#
loop_
_entity.id
_entity.type
_entity.pdbx_description
1 polymer ?
#
loop_
_entity_poly.entity_id
_entity_poly.type
_entity_poly.pdbx_seq_one_letter_code
_entity_poly.pdbx_strand_id
1 'polypeptide(L)'
;MQKITKYNSSGTEVWQTKAFPGLVAALISNDKIIAGANDLYEISLSDGAISKSLYASKPENGDARYMALVKGDNLVYAASFSKLENIKPNQIKYDNVYVIEKGKAAKGFSTVTNNKTVGVGSTSLIVNPERKELYTANFNDNTISVINIKNKADLSIY
;
A
#
# COMPACT_ATOMS: atom_id res chain seq x y z
N MET A 1 21.04 4.86 -8.65
CA MET A 1 20.43 5.16 -7.33
C MET A 1 18.94 5.39 -7.56
N GLN A 2 18.05 4.80 -6.76
CA GLN A 2 16.62 5.05 -6.91
C GLN A 2 16.29 6.47 -6.41
N LYS A 3 15.42 7.18 -7.12
CA LYS A 3 15.12 8.59 -6.87
C LYS A 3 13.64 8.91 -7.08
N ILE A 4 13.15 9.89 -6.33
CA ILE A 4 11.86 10.55 -6.57
C ILE A 4 12.19 11.96 -7.04
N THR A 5 11.66 12.34 -8.20
CA THR A 5 11.94 13.63 -8.84
C THR A 5 10.64 14.34 -9.13
N LYS A 6 10.58 15.63 -8.78
CA LYS A 6 9.51 16.52 -9.21
C LYS A 6 9.98 17.33 -10.41
N TYR A 7 9.13 17.39 -11.43
CA TYR A 7 9.34 18.23 -12.61
C TYR A 7 8.29 19.35 -12.65
N ASN A 8 8.64 20.48 -13.24
CA ASN A 8 7.67 21.53 -13.58
C ASN A 8 6.98 21.21 -14.92
N SER A 9 6.09 22.10 -15.37
CA SER A 9 5.36 21.94 -16.63
C SER A 9 6.25 21.96 -17.89
N SER A 10 7.48 22.47 -17.81
CA SER A 10 8.46 22.41 -18.90
C SER A 10 9.35 21.16 -18.84
N GLY A 11 9.12 20.24 -17.89
CA GLY A 11 9.94 19.05 -17.70
C GLY A 11 11.28 19.30 -17.00
N THR A 12 11.50 20.49 -16.44
CA THR A 12 12.70 20.82 -15.68
C THR A 12 12.58 20.28 -14.26
N GLU A 13 13.65 19.68 -13.76
CA GLU A 13 13.73 19.20 -12.37
C GLU A 13 13.58 20.38 -11.40
N VAL A 14 12.62 20.27 -10.48
CA VAL A 14 12.37 21.22 -9.39
C VAL A 14 13.13 20.78 -8.15
N TRP A 15 13.01 19.50 -7.80
CA TRP A 15 13.77 18.86 -6.74
C TRP A 15 13.86 17.35 -6.96
N GLN A 16 14.83 16.74 -6.31
CA GLN A 16 15.02 15.30 -6.27
C GLN A 16 15.34 14.85 -4.84
N THR A 17 14.81 13.71 -4.43
CA THR A 17 15.17 13.06 -3.17
C THR A 17 15.52 11.59 -3.36
N LYS A 18 16.23 11.02 -2.38
CA LYS A 18 16.63 9.61 -2.41
C LYS A 18 15.39 8.72 -2.24
N ALA A 19 15.20 7.76 -3.13
CA ALA A 19 14.13 6.78 -3.01
C ALA A 19 14.58 5.51 -2.25
N PHE A 20 13.59 4.67 -1.95
CA PHE A 20 13.74 3.43 -1.20
C PHE A 20 14.00 2.26 -2.16
N PRO A 21 14.94 1.36 -1.88
CA PRO A 21 15.26 0.25 -2.78
C PRO A 21 14.06 -0.67 -3.00
N GLY A 22 13.54 -0.70 -4.23
CA GLY A 22 12.55 -1.67 -4.67
C GLY A 22 11.58 -1.08 -5.69
N LEU A 23 10.42 -1.72 -5.82
CA LEU A 23 9.25 -1.09 -6.42
C LEU A 23 8.65 -0.13 -5.40
N VAL A 24 8.24 1.06 -5.84
CA VAL A 24 7.73 2.13 -4.96
C VAL A 24 6.23 2.29 -5.20
N ALA A 25 5.45 2.20 -4.13
CA ALA A 25 4.07 2.63 -4.09
C ALA A 25 4.01 4.07 -3.57
N ALA A 26 3.10 4.90 -4.11
CA ALA A 26 2.96 6.29 -3.70
C ALA A 26 1.51 6.77 -3.77
N LEU A 27 1.16 7.72 -2.92
CA LEU A 27 -0.04 8.54 -3.05
C LEU A 27 0.24 9.99 -2.63
N ILE A 28 -0.64 10.90 -3.04
CA ILE A 28 -0.59 12.30 -2.59
C ILE A 28 -1.60 12.46 -1.44
N SER A 29 -1.14 13.06 -0.34
CA SER A 29 -1.98 13.47 0.77
C SER A 29 -1.64 14.90 1.15
N ASN A 30 -2.53 15.84 0.79
CA ASN A 30 -2.34 17.28 0.98
C ASN A 30 -1.05 17.77 0.29
N ASP A 31 -0.12 18.35 1.05
CA ASP A 31 1.17 18.90 0.64
C ASP A 31 2.32 17.86 0.66
N LYS A 32 1.98 16.58 0.81
CA LYS A 32 2.95 15.49 0.96
C LYS A 32 2.68 14.35 -0.01
N ILE A 33 3.76 13.67 -0.39
CA ILE A 33 3.74 12.34 -0.96
C ILE A 33 3.91 11.35 0.20
N ILE A 34 3.05 10.33 0.26
CA ILE A 34 3.31 9.14 1.06
C ILE A 34 3.86 8.09 0.10
N ALA A 35 5.09 7.64 0.29
CA ALA A 35 5.69 6.65 -0.61
C ALA A 35 6.62 5.67 0.09
N GLY A 36 6.79 4.49 -0.51
CA GLY A 36 7.66 3.45 -0.01
C GLY A 36 7.42 2.09 -0.63
N ALA A 37 8.18 1.09 -0.17
CA ALA A 37 8.08 -0.30 -0.62
C ALA A 37 7.57 -1.21 0.52
N ASN A 38 8.19 -1.10 1.70
CA ASN A 38 7.84 -1.87 2.90
C ASN A 38 7.50 -0.94 4.07
N ASP A 39 8.27 0.13 4.17
CA ASP A 39 8.04 1.26 5.07
C ASP A 39 7.55 2.44 4.24
N LEU A 40 6.56 3.16 4.75
CA LEU A 40 5.96 4.32 4.08
C LEU A 40 6.37 5.61 4.77
N TYR A 41 6.91 6.54 3.98
CA TYR A 41 7.46 7.81 4.45
C TYR A 41 6.69 8.99 3.89
N GLU A 42 6.66 10.07 4.64
CA GLU A 42 6.17 11.37 4.16
C GLU A 42 7.30 12.13 3.48
N ILE A 43 7.04 12.60 2.27
CA ILE A 43 7.96 13.42 1.48
C ILE A 43 7.25 14.72 1.16
N SER A 44 7.87 15.84 1.51
CA SER A 44 7.34 17.18 1.23
C SER A 44 7.28 17.46 -0.28
N LEU A 45 6.15 17.99 -0.77
CA LEU A 45 6.01 18.37 -2.18
C LEU A 45 6.74 19.67 -2.53
N SER A 46 7.09 20.50 -1.55
CA SER A 46 7.76 21.78 -1.79
C SER A 46 9.26 21.59 -2.08
N ASP A 47 9.91 20.70 -1.34
CA ASP A 47 11.39 20.59 -1.32
C ASP A 47 11.92 19.14 -1.31
N GLY A 48 11.06 18.12 -1.29
CA GLY A 48 11.48 16.72 -1.27
C GLY A 48 12.04 16.24 0.07
N ALA A 49 11.90 17.02 1.14
CA ALA A 49 12.34 16.64 2.49
C ALA A 49 11.58 15.40 2.99
N ILE A 50 12.31 14.42 3.52
CA ILE A 50 11.74 13.17 4.05
C ILE A 50 11.50 13.30 5.55
N SER A 51 10.24 13.17 5.97
CA SER A 51 9.87 12.96 7.37
C SER A 51 9.79 11.46 7.65
N LYS A 52 10.57 11.02 8.64
CA LYS A 52 10.56 9.63 9.12
C LYS A 52 9.39 9.31 10.05
N SER A 53 8.38 10.18 10.16
CA SER A 53 7.13 9.81 10.85
C SER A 53 6.46 8.69 10.07
N LEU A 54 6.67 7.46 10.51
CA LEU A 54 6.34 6.26 9.77
C LEU A 54 4.82 6.05 9.71
N TYR A 55 4.30 5.80 8.52
CA TYR A 55 3.04 5.07 8.37
C TYR A 55 3.39 3.59 8.53
N ALA A 56 2.77 2.95 9.52
CA ALA A 56 2.89 1.55 9.93
C ALA A 56 3.95 0.69 9.21
N SER A 57 4.94 0.19 9.95
CA SER A 57 5.85 -0.85 9.45
C SER A 57 5.07 -2.07 8.96
N LYS A 58 5.54 -2.67 7.86
CA LYS A 58 4.93 -3.88 7.30
C LYS A 58 4.93 -5.04 8.31
N PRO A 59 3.97 -5.99 8.21
CA PRO A 59 4.12 -7.28 8.87
C PRO A 59 5.20 -8.16 8.21
N GLU A 60 5.60 -9.23 8.89
CA GLU A 60 6.84 -10.01 8.71
C GLU A 60 7.02 -10.77 7.38
N ASN A 61 6.17 -10.55 6.37
CA ASN A 61 6.25 -11.27 5.10
C ASN A 61 7.53 -10.87 4.35
N GLY A 62 8.51 -11.78 4.30
CA GLY A 62 9.88 -11.50 3.91
C GLY A 62 10.05 -10.91 2.50
N ASP A 63 9.19 -11.29 1.55
CA ASP A 63 9.30 -10.88 0.15
C ASP A 63 8.20 -9.90 -0.33
N ALA A 64 7.16 -9.72 0.49
CA ALA A 64 6.03 -8.85 0.16
C ALA A 64 6.46 -7.39 0.06
N ARG A 65 5.95 -6.70 -0.97
CA ARG A 65 6.14 -5.26 -1.20
C ARG A 65 4.84 -4.58 -1.54
N TYR A 66 4.67 -3.36 -1.08
CA TYR A 66 3.57 -2.50 -1.50
C TYR A 66 3.73 -2.12 -2.97
N MET A 67 2.61 -2.22 -3.70
CA MET A 67 2.55 -1.95 -5.14
C MET A 67 1.77 -0.70 -5.49
N ALA A 68 0.69 -0.46 -4.75
CA ALA A 68 -0.13 0.71 -4.91
C ALA A 68 -0.61 1.17 -3.54
N LEU A 69 -0.77 2.49 -3.39
CA LEU A 69 -1.42 3.09 -2.23
C LEU A 69 -2.67 3.82 -2.70
N VAL A 70 -3.72 3.80 -1.90
CA VAL A 70 -4.89 4.65 -2.10
C VAL A 70 -5.33 5.26 -0.78
N LYS A 71 -5.76 6.51 -0.84
CA LYS A 71 -6.24 7.26 0.33
C LYS A 71 -7.71 6.91 0.59
N GLY A 72 -8.01 6.51 1.82
CA GLY A 72 -9.37 6.51 2.37
C GLY A 72 -9.63 7.78 3.20
N ASP A 73 -10.69 7.78 4.02
CA ASP A 73 -11.04 8.94 4.85
C ASP A 73 -9.88 9.33 5.80
N ASN A 74 -9.52 8.43 6.72
CA ASN A 74 -8.43 8.61 7.70
C ASN A 74 -7.41 7.46 7.65
N LEU A 75 -7.41 6.70 6.56
CA LEU A 75 -6.62 5.49 6.39
C LEU A 75 -5.89 5.54 5.05
N VAL A 76 -4.79 4.83 4.98
CA VAL A 76 -4.14 4.46 3.72
C VAL A 76 -4.37 2.97 3.51
N TYR A 77 -4.74 2.60 2.29
CA TYR A 77 -4.77 1.20 1.88
C TYR A 77 -3.58 0.92 0.98
N ALA A 78 -2.94 -0.23 1.16
CA ALA A 78 -1.83 -0.66 0.33
C ALA A 78 -2.12 -2.03 -0.30
N ALA A 79 -1.93 -2.15 -1.61
CA ALA A 79 -1.89 -3.44 -2.29
C ALA A 79 -0.49 -4.02 -2.13
N SER A 80 -0.39 -5.31 -1.93
CA SER A 80 0.86 -6.02 -1.72
C SER A 80 1.00 -7.20 -2.67
N PHE A 81 2.21 -7.34 -3.19
CA PHE A 81 2.59 -8.41 -4.09
C PHE A 81 3.77 -9.21 -3.54
N SER A 82 3.67 -10.53 -3.68
CA SER A 82 4.76 -11.49 -3.59
C SER A 82 4.73 -12.40 -4.78
N LYS A 83 5.87 -13.03 -5.04
CA LYS A 83 5.97 -14.03 -6.08
C LYS A 83 5.23 -15.29 -5.65
N LEU A 84 4.56 -15.95 -6.59
CA LEU A 84 3.70 -17.10 -6.29
C LEU A 84 4.47 -18.24 -5.60
N GLU A 85 5.73 -18.47 -5.98
CA GLU A 85 6.60 -19.49 -5.39
C GLU A 85 6.94 -19.26 -3.91
N ASN A 86 6.81 -18.02 -3.43
CA ASN A 86 7.06 -17.65 -2.05
C ASN A 86 5.80 -17.73 -1.18
N ILE A 87 4.62 -17.76 -1.80
CA ILE A 87 3.31 -17.97 -1.16
C ILE A 87 3.12 -19.48 -1.01
N LYS A 88 3.90 -20.12 -0.13
CA LYS A 88 3.83 -21.58 0.08
C LYS A 88 2.56 -21.95 0.89
N PRO A 89 1.97 -23.15 0.68
CA PRO A 89 0.77 -23.61 1.40
C PRO A 89 0.87 -23.59 2.94
N ASN A 90 2.10 -23.63 3.47
CA ASN A 90 2.38 -23.67 4.91
C ASN A 90 2.73 -22.30 5.51
N GLN A 91 2.64 -21.20 4.74
CA GLN A 91 2.71 -19.86 5.31
C GLN A 91 1.40 -19.57 6.05
N ILE A 92 1.50 -19.32 7.35
CA ILE A 92 0.35 -19.18 8.26
C ILE A 92 -0.42 -17.86 8.02
N LYS A 93 0.17 -16.85 7.38
CA LYS A 93 -0.52 -15.59 7.05
C LYS A 93 0.12 -14.86 5.87
N TYR A 94 -0.62 -14.69 4.78
CA TYR A 94 -0.18 -13.91 3.61
C TYR A 94 -1.18 -12.82 3.28
N ASP A 95 -0.89 -11.57 3.65
CA ASP A 95 -1.80 -10.45 3.47
C ASP A 95 -1.55 -9.71 2.14
N ASN A 96 -2.61 -9.51 1.36
CA ASN A 96 -2.56 -8.92 0.01
C ASN A 96 -2.99 -7.45 -0.02
N VAL A 97 -3.83 -7.05 0.92
CA VAL A 97 -4.23 -5.65 1.12
C VAL A 97 -3.92 -5.30 2.56
N TYR A 98 -3.45 -4.07 2.82
CA TYR A 98 -3.16 -3.58 4.15
C TYR A 98 -3.95 -2.31 4.45
N VAL A 99 -4.45 -2.21 5.67
CA VAL A 99 -4.96 -0.98 6.29
C VAL A 99 -3.84 -0.38 7.12
N ILE A 100 -3.53 0.87 6.80
CA ILE A 100 -2.41 1.61 7.37
C ILE A 100 -2.94 2.89 8.01
N GLU A 101 -2.61 3.08 9.28
CA GLU A 101 -2.85 4.31 10.01
C GLU A 101 -1.51 4.83 10.55
N LYS A 102 -1.34 6.15 10.51
CA LYS A 102 -0.13 6.80 11.00
C LYS A 102 0.12 6.43 12.46
N GLY A 103 1.34 5.96 12.76
CA GLY A 103 1.75 5.59 14.12
C GLY A 103 1.13 4.31 14.69
N LYS A 104 0.42 3.49 13.90
CA LYS A 104 -0.10 2.18 14.32
C LYS A 104 0.54 1.05 13.51
N ALA A 105 0.37 -0.21 13.94
CA ALA A 105 0.76 -1.37 13.14
C ALA A 105 -0.19 -1.58 11.96
N ALA A 106 0.34 -2.04 10.82
CA ALA A 106 -0.46 -2.32 9.63
C ALA A 106 -1.28 -3.59 9.88
N LYS A 107 -2.53 -3.60 9.43
CA LYS A 107 -3.41 -4.77 9.50
C LYS A 107 -3.71 -5.25 8.10
N GLY A 108 -3.45 -6.51 7.80
CA GLY A 108 -3.59 -7.04 6.46
C GLY A 108 -4.73 -8.05 6.30
N PHE A 109 -5.25 -8.15 5.08
CA PHE A 109 -6.26 -9.12 4.67
C PHE A 109 -5.58 -10.29 3.96
N SER A 110 -5.75 -11.51 4.46
CA SER A 110 -5.18 -12.72 3.86
C SER A 110 -6.15 -13.50 2.98
N THR A 111 -5.61 -14.11 1.93
CA THR A 111 -6.28 -15.16 1.15
C THR A 111 -6.33 -16.50 1.88
N VAL A 112 -5.39 -16.75 2.81
CA VAL A 112 -5.06 -18.10 3.30
C VAL A 112 -5.79 -18.47 4.58
N THR A 113 -6.22 -17.50 5.39
CA THR A 113 -6.73 -17.77 6.75
C THR A 113 -8.25 -17.70 6.92
N ASN A 114 -9.02 -17.17 5.96
CA ASN A 114 -10.46 -16.93 6.16
C ASN A 114 -11.27 -16.89 4.84
N ASN A 115 -11.63 -18.03 4.23
CA ASN A 115 -12.63 -18.10 3.15
C ASN A 115 -12.49 -17.04 2.01
N LYS A 116 -11.28 -16.82 1.49
CA LYS A 116 -10.98 -16.00 0.29
C LYS A 116 -11.67 -14.62 0.27
N THR A 117 -11.40 -13.76 1.26
CA THR A 117 -11.97 -12.40 1.30
C THR A 117 -11.30 -11.43 0.32
N VAL A 118 -10.08 -11.76 -0.12
CA VAL A 118 -9.31 -11.05 -1.17
C VAL A 118 -8.60 -12.11 -2.02
N GLY A 119 -8.26 -11.80 -3.28
CA GLY A 119 -7.41 -12.64 -4.13
C GLY A 119 -5.91 -12.40 -3.93
N VAL A 120 -5.07 -13.20 -4.60
CA VAL A 120 -3.61 -13.20 -4.45
C VAL A 120 -2.92 -12.21 -5.38
N GLY A 121 -1.88 -11.53 -4.85
CA GLY A 121 -0.99 -10.68 -5.62
C GLY A 121 -1.66 -9.39 -6.06
N SER A 122 -2.24 -8.65 -5.10
CA SER A 122 -2.86 -7.36 -5.37
C SER A 122 -1.82 -6.36 -5.89
N THR A 123 -2.11 -5.69 -7.01
CA THR A 123 -1.19 -4.73 -7.65
C THR A 123 -1.75 -3.32 -7.79
N SER A 124 -3.06 -3.14 -7.62
CA SER A 124 -3.76 -1.87 -7.80
C SER A 124 -4.90 -1.73 -6.81
N LEU A 125 -5.23 -0.50 -6.41
CA LEU A 125 -6.34 -0.18 -5.50
C LEU A 125 -7.16 1.01 -5.99
N ILE A 126 -8.47 0.96 -5.76
CA ILE A 126 -9.40 2.07 -5.97
C ILE A 126 -10.38 2.12 -4.79
N VAL A 127 -10.61 3.31 -4.23
CA VAL A 127 -11.62 3.53 -3.18
C VAL A 127 -12.85 4.19 -3.78
N ASN A 128 -14.03 3.62 -3.50
CA ASN A 128 -15.32 4.28 -3.68
C ASN A 128 -15.79 4.83 -2.33
N PRO A 129 -15.65 6.16 -2.09
CA PRO A 129 -16.00 6.74 -0.80
C PRO A 129 -17.51 6.78 -0.56
N GLU A 130 -18.34 6.81 -1.61
CA GLU A 130 -19.79 6.91 -1.47
C GLU A 130 -20.43 5.58 -1.05
N ARG A 131 -19.88 4.46 -1.53
CA ARG A 131 -20.34 3.10 -1.18
C ARG A 131 -19.53 2.47 -0.05
N LYS A 132 -18.45 3.14 0.36
CA LYS A 132 -17.49 2.65 1.35
C LYS A 132 -16.94 1.28 0.92
N GLU A 133 -16.38 1.24 -0.28
CA GLU A 133 -15.80 0.05 -0.88
C GLU A 133 -14.36 0.30 -1.34
N LEU A 134 -13.53 -0.73 -1.23
CA LEU A 134 -12.18 -0.79 -1.79
C LEU A 134 -12.13 -1.92 -2.82
N TYR A 135 -11.60 -1.60 -3.99
CA TYR A 135 -11.46 -2.51 -5.12
C TYR A 135 -9.99 -2.82 -5.31
N THR A 136 -9.64 -4.09 -5.51
CA THR A 136 -8.27 -4.50 -5.79
C THR A 136 -8.20 -5.47 -6.96
N ALA A 137 -7.22 -5.27 -7.84
CA ALA A 137 -6.90 -6.20 -8.92
C ALA A 137 -5.84 -7.20 -8.43
N ASN A 138 -6.18 -8.49 -8.48
CA ASN A 138 -5.35 -9.58 -7.97
C ASN A 138 -4.64 -10.25 -9.15
N PHE A 139 -3.41 -9.82 -9.40
CA PHE A 139 -2.64 -10.21 -10.58
C PHE A 139 -2.37 -11.71 -10.64
N ASN A 140 -2.05 -12.34 -9.52
CA ASN A 140 -1.72 -13.77 -9.50
C ASN A 140 -2.98 -14.64 -9.63
N ASP A 141 -4.14 -14.15 -9.18
CA ASP A 141 -5.40 -14.90 -9.16
C ASP A 141 -6.32 -14.60 -10.35
N ASN A 142 -5.99 -13.61 -11.20
CA ASN A 142 -6.84 -13.13 -12.29
C ASN A 142 -8.26 -12.74 -11.83
N THR A 143 -8.39 -12.17 -10.64
CA THR A 143 -9.67 -11.77 -10.04
C THR A 143 -9.66 -10.32 -9.61
N ILE A 144 -10.86 -9.78 -9.32
CA ILE A 144 -11.05 -8.50 -8.64
C ILE A 144 -11.73 -8.81 -7.31
N SER A 145 -11.25 -8.20 -6.22
CA SER A 145 -11.94 -8.26 -4.92
C SER A 145 -12.57 -6.91 -4.59
N VAL A 146 -13.76 -6.96 -3.99
CA VAL A 146 -14.48 -5.80 -3.47
C VAL A 146 -14.59 -5.96 -1.95
N ILE A 147 -14.04 -5.01 -1.22
CA ILE A 147 -13.89 -5.05 0.23
C ILE A 147 -14.73 -3.92 0.82
N ASN A 148 -15.62 -4.24 1.75
CA ASN A 148 -16.38 -3.23 2.49
C ASN A 148 -15.45 -2.51 3.48
N ILE A 149 -15.39 -1.18 3.42
CA ILE A 149 -14.56 -0.33 4.28
C ILE A 149 -15.40 0.64 5.13
N LYS A 150 -16.67 0.33 5.37
CA LYS A 150 -17.60 1.18 6.11
C LYS A 150 -17.13 1.46 7.53
N ASN A 151 -16.63 0.43 8.23
CA ASN A 151 -16.14 0.56 9.59
C ASN A 151 -14.76 -0.08 9.74
N LYS A 152 -13.86 0.63 10.41
CA LYS A 152 -12.50 0.13 10.69
C LYS A 152 -12.48 -1.10 11.61
N ALA A 153 -13.49 -1.25 12.47
CA ALA A 153 -13.62 -2.44 13.32
C ALA A 153 -13.82 -3.71 12.48
N ASP A 154 -14.61 -3.61 11.39
CA ASP A 154 -14.80 -4.71 10.44
C ASP A 154 -13.52 -4.99 9.65
N LEU A 155 -12.64 -4.00 9.47
CA LEU A 155 -11.31 -4.21 8.88
C LEU A 155 -10.31 -4.86 9.86
N SER A 156 -10.66 -5.01 11.14
CA SER A 156 -9.78 -5.56 12.17
C SER A 156 -10.02 -7.04 12.49
N ILE A 157 -11.09 -7.62 11.93
CA ILE A 157 -11.41 -9.05 12.01
C ILE A 157 -10.78 -9.88 10.87
N TYR A 158 -10.14 -9.21 9.91
CA TYR A 158 -9.33 -9.83 8.86
C TYR A 158 -7.85 -9.82 9.25
#